data_AF-A0A382TWW7-F1
#
_entry.id   AF-A0A382TWW7-F1
#
_cell.length_a   1.000
_cell.length_b   1.000
_cell.length_c   1.000
_cell.angle_alpha   90.00
_cell.angle_beta   90.00
_cell.angle_gamma   90.00
#
_symmetry.space_group_name_H-M   'P 1'
#
loop_
_entity.id
_entity.type
_entity.pdbx_description
1 polymer ?
#
loop_
_entity_poly.entity_id
_entity_poly.type
_entity_poly.pdbx_seq_one_letter_code
_entity_poly.pdbx_strand_id
1 'polypeptide(L)'
;MSSLKNLLGDVVGGGSLPQKIFYVYNNDRGLGQTGCCCAWTVPAKIRNVTFELWGGAGGGAGACCCQWPVQGAGGGSYSIRTVTSAAGTTLAGNVYSICAAGNGTCCQAHCLGYTGYTSYVSGPGLPTTCAGAGCGGKTMCHALYAYNCCHGCNIIDSRTQGDLRFGHGRDGSMQTHYCHNQMWEQVAGGPKSSSSRKGKDS
;
A
#
# COMPACT_ATOMS: atom_id res chain seq x y z
N MET A 1 20.24 -26.53 25.07
CA MET A 1 19.84 -25.20 24.55
C MET A 1 19.22 -25.39 23.18
N SER A 2 17.90 -25.31 23.06
CA SER A 2 17.20 -25.36 21.75
C SER A 2 17.54 -24.10 20.95
N SER A 3 18.07 -24.27 19.74
CA SER A 3 18.42 -23.13 18.88
C SER A 3 17.18 -22.30 18.52
N LEU A 4 17.35 -20.99 18.30
CA LEU A 4 16.27 -20.05 17.93
C LEU A 4 15.43 -20.54 16.73
N LYS A 5 16.03 -21.37 15.86
CA LYS A 5 15.38 -22.00 14.70
C LYS A 5 14.24 -22.96 15.10
N ASN A 6 14.32 -23.60 16.27
CA ASN A 6 13.27 -24.49 16.78
C ASN A 6 12.05 -23.72 17.35
N LEU A 7 12.22 -22.42 17.67
CA LEU A 7 11.14 -21.60 18.24
C LEU A 7 10.31 -20.87 17.18
N LEU A 8 10.82 -20.71 15.96
CA LEU A 8 10.21 -19.91 14.89
C LEU A 8 9.25 -20.71 13.98
N GLY A 9 8.78 -21.86 14.44
CA GLY A 9 7.93 -22.75 13.65
C GLY A 9 6.47 -22.30 13.58
N ASP A 10 5.97 -22.05 12.37
CA ASP A 10 4.55 -21.80 12.05
C ASP A 10 3.67 -23.08 12.12
N VAL A 11 4.29 -24.24 12.35
CA VAL A 11 3.62 -25.55 12.44
C VAL A 11 4.21 -26.33 13.61
N VAL A 12 3.41 -27.22 14.20
CA VAL A 12 3.89 -28.23 15.16
C VAL A 12 4.98 -29.05 14.46
N GLY A 13 6.25 -28.83 14.79
CA GLY A 13 7.40 -29.46 14.14
C GLY A 13 8.45 -28.52 13.54
N GLY A 14 8.34 -27.20 13.67
CA GLY A 14 9.51 -26.30 13.58
C GLY A 14 10.13 -26.15 12.18
N GLY A 15 9.47 -25.43 11.28
CA GLY A 15 10.10 -24.85 10.09
C GLY A 15 9.84 -23.35 10.06
N SER A 16 10.90 -22.53 9.95
CA SER A 16 10.81 -21.05 9.96
C SER A 16 10.46 -20.43 8.61
N LEU A 17 9.98 -21.24 7.66
CA LEU A 17 9.60 -20.80 6.32
C LEU A 17 8.10 -20.99 6.16
N PRO A 18 7.39 -20.02 5.54
CA PRO A 18 5.97 -20.17 5.25
C PRO A 18 5.75 -21.46 4.45
N GLN A 19 5.03 -22.41 5.05
CA GLN A 19 4.86 -23.73 4.43
C GLN A 19 3.95 -23.69 3.19
N LYS A 20 3.10 -22.67 3.09
CA LYS A 20 2.19 -22.43 1.98
C LYS A 20 2.00 -20.93 1.78
N ILE A 21 2.16 -20.46 0.55
CA ILE A 21 1.91 -19.07 0.14
C ILE A 21 0.85 -19.11 -0.95
N PHE A 22 -0.15 -18.25 -0.85
CA PHE A 22 -1.09 -17.98 -1.94
C PHE A 22 -1.32 -16.48 -2.03
N TYR A 23 -1.69 -16.02 -3.22
CA TYR A 23 -1.91 -14.60 -3.48
C TYR A 23 -3.38 -14.36 -3.78
N VAL A 24 -3.96 -13.35 -3.12
CA VAL A 24 -5.28 -12.81 -3.46
C VAL A 24 -5.02 -11.46 -4.13
N TYR A 25 -5.37 -11.35 -5.41
CA TYR A 25 -5.17 -10.13 -6.17
C TYR A 25 -6.39 -9.89 -7.07
N ASN A 26 -6.67 -8.61 -7.32
CA ASN A 26 -7.62 -8.22 -8.35
C ASN A 26 -6.87 -8.13 -9.69
N ASN A 27 -7.24 -8.95 -10.67
CA ASN A 27 -6.62 -8.94 -12.00
C ASN A 27 -7.35 -8.04 -13.01
N ASP A 28 -8.44 -7.40 -12.59
CA ASP A 28 -9.16 -6.48 -13.46
C ASP A 28 -8.37 -5.18 -13.61
N ARG A 29 -7.93 -4.90 -14.84
CA ARG A 29 -7.15 -3.70 -15.20
C ARG A 29 -8.04 -2.58 -15.71
N GLY A 30 -9.36 -2.77 -15.69
CA GLY A 30 -10.35 -1.78 -16.05
C GLY A 30 -10.32 -0.54 -15.14
N LEU A 31 -10.90 0.53 -15.65
CA LEU A 31 -11.05 1.79 -14.95
C LEU A 31 -12.22 1.71 -13.96
N GLY A 32 -12.01 2.17 -12.72
CA GLY A 32 -13.08 2.26 -11.71
C GLY A 32 -13.42 0.97 -10.94
N GLN A 33 -12.48 0.03 -10.84
CA GLN A 33 -12.71 -1.24 -10.15
C GLN A 33 -12.49 -1.14 -8.64
N THR A 34 -13.50 -1.50 -7.85
CA THR A 34 -13.44 -1.39 -6.37
C THR A 34 -12.53 -2.41 -5.70
N GLY A 35 -12.12 -3.47 -6.41
CA GLY A 35 -11.42 -4.61 -5.84
C GLY A 35 -12.30 -5.85 -5.74
N CYS A 36 -11.78 -6.91 -5.13
CA CYS A 36 -12.53 -8.14 -4.88
C CYS A 36 -12.21 -8.70 -3.49
N CYS A 37 -13.22 -9.28 -2.84
CA CYS A 37 -13.11 -9.91 -1.53
C CYS A 37 -13.33 -11.41 -1.65
N CYS A 38 -12.46 -12.18 -1.02
CA CYS A 38 -12.58 -13.62 -0.90
C CYS A 38 -12.69 -14.01 0.57
N ALA A 39 -13.56 -14.97 0.87
CA ALA A 39 -13.56 -15.64 2.17
C ALA A 39 -12.59 -16.82 2.10
N TRP A 40 -11.61 -16.85 3.00
CA TRP A 40 -10.67 -17.95 3.13
C TRP A 40 -10.85 -18.64 4.48
N THR A 41 -11.05 -19.95 4.44
CA THR A 41 -11.15 -20.79 5.64
C THR A 41 -9.80 -21.43 5.91
N VAL A 42 -9.30 -21.29 7.14
CA VAL A 42 -8.01 -21.84 7.53
C VAL A 42 -8.05 -23.37 7.53
N PRO A 43 -7.14 -24.04 6.81
CA PRO A 43 -7.02 -25.50 6.82
C PRO A 43 -6.64 -26.06 8.19
N ALA A 44 -6.87 -27.36 8.40
CA ALA A 44 -6.46 -28.05 9.62
C ALA A 44 -4.95 -27.96 9.88
N LYS A 45 -4.57 -28.01 11.17
CA LYS A 45 -3.16 -28.04 11.65
C LYS A 45 -2.35 -26.75 11.43
N ILE A 46 -2.98 -25.65 11.00
CA ILE A 46 -2.34 -24.34 10.92
C ILE A 46 -2.41 -23.64 12.28
N ARG A 47 -1.27 -23.09 12.72
CA ARG A 47 -1.16 -22.37 14.00
C ARG A 47 -0.94 -20.88 13.84
N ASN A 48 -0.13 -20.45 12.87
CA ASN A 48 -0.02 -19.05 12.57
C ASN A 48 -0.42 -18.79 11.11
N VAL A 49 -0.91 -17.58 10.88
CA VAL A 49 -1.21 -17.07 9.55
C VAL A 49 -0.68 -15.65 9.51
N THR A 50 0.17 -15.37 8.52
CA THR A 50 0.66 -14.02 8.25
C THR A 50 -0.05 -13.48 7.02
N PHE A 51 -0.71 -12.34 7.18
CA PHE A 51 -1.32 -11.58 6.10
C PHE A 51 -0.41 -10.43 5.71
N GLU A 52 -0.06 -10.40 4.42
CA GLU A 52 0.72 -9.34 3.81
C GLU A 52 -0.17 -8.63 2.79
N LEU A 53 -0.31 -7.31 2.94
CA LEU A 53 -1.28 -6.51 2.19
C LEU A 53 -0.59 -5.31 1.54
N TRP A 54 -1.01 -5.01 0.32
CA TRP A 54 -0.66 -3.81 -0.42
C TRP A 54 -1.93 -3.06 -0.80
N GLY A 55 -1.98 -1.75 -0.53
CA GLY A 55 -3.08 -0.91 -0.96
C GLY A 55 -3.07 -0.70 -2.49
N GLY A 56 -4.21 -0.30 -3.05
CA GLY A 56 -4.28 0.13 -4.45
C GLY A 56 -3.53 1.45 -4.64
N ALA A 57 -2.90 1.63 -5.79
CA ALA A 57 -2.21 2.88 -6.13
C ALA A 57 -3.20 3.98 -6.53
N GLY A 58 -2.77 5.24 -6.38
CA GLY A 58 -3.49 6.39 -6.92
C GLY A 58 -3.31 6.53 -8.43
N GLY A 59 -4.26 7.19 -9.08
CA GLY A 59 -4.19 7.55 -10.49
C GLY A 59 -3.28 8.75 -10.72
N GLY A 60 -2.62 8.78 -11.88
CA GLY A 60 -1.89 9.96 -12.35
C GLY A 60 -2.80 11.18 -12.50
N ALA A 61 -2.20 12.36 -12.46
CA ALA A 61 -2.92 13.60 -12.72
C ALA A 61 -3.29 13.70 -14.21
N GLY A 62 -4.53 14.08 -14.51
CA GLY A 62 -4.88 14.55 -15.86
C GLY A 62 -4.49 16.01 -16.01
N ALA A 63 -4.03 16.44 -17.19
CA ALA A 63 -3.67 17.83 -17.45
C ALA A 63 -4.67 18.49 -18.41
N CYS A 64 -4.98 19.77 -18.18
CA CYS A 64 -5.68 20.62 -19.13
C CYS A 64 -4.80 21.80 -19.54
N CYS A 65 -4.74 22.15 -20.83
CA CYS A 65 -3.98 23.29 -21.33
C CYS A 65 -2.50 23.25 -20.92
N CYS A 66 -1.91 24.36 -20.50
CA CYS A 66 -0.50 24.50 -20.12
C CYS A 66 -0.20 24.04 -18.68
N GLN A 67 -1.04 23.19 -18.09
CA GLN A 67 -0.81 22.68 -16.75
C GLN A 67 0.33 21.67 -16.72
N TRP A 68 1.13 21.73 -15.66
CA TRP A 68 2.19 20.76 -15.39
C TRP A 68 1.87 19.89 -14.17
N PRO A 69 2.44 18.68 -14.07
CA PRO A 69 2.31 17.85 -12.89
C PRO A 69 3.01 18.51 -11.71
N VAL A 70 2.25 18.67 -10.63
CA VAL A 70 2.73 19.23 -9.38
C VAL A 70 2.93 18.15 -8.35
N GLN A 71 2.06 17.15 -8.38
CA GLN A 71 2.16 16.00 -7.51
C GLN A 71 1.94 14.73 -8.32
N GLY A 72 2.93 13.83 -8.26
CA GLY A 72 2.77 12.47 -8.75
C GLY A 72 1.72 11.71 -7.94
N ALA A 73 1.20 10.63 -8.54
CA ALA A 73 0.36 9.70 -7.82
C ALA A 73 1.15 8.99 -6.71
N GLY A 74 0.47 8.65 -5.62
CA GLY A 74 1.02 7.83 -4.55
C GLY A 74 0.88 6.34 -4.84
N GLY A 75 1.88 5.56 -4.44
CA GLY A 75 1.77 4.11 -4.37
C GLY A 75 0.78 3.68 -3.28
N GLY A 76 0.41 2.40 -3.26
CA GLY A 76 -0.30 1.83 -2.12
C GLY A 76 0.59 1.70 -0.89
N SER A 77 -0.01 1.75 0.31
CA SER A 77 0.69 1.45 1.56
C SER A 77 0.87 -0.05 1.74
N TYR A 78 1.63 -0.44 2.75
CA TYR A 78 1.93 -1.83 3.05
C TYR A 78 1.67 -2.14 4.52
N SER A 79 1.09 -3.30 4.79
CA SER A 79 0.88 -3.79 6.16
C SER A 79 1.05 -5.29 6.25
N ILE A 80 1.67 -5.74 7.33
CA ILE A 80 1.74 -7.14 7.75
C ILE A 80 1.02 -7.29 9.09
N ARG A 81 0.26 -8.38 9.25
CA ARG A 81 -0.17 -8.87 10.56
C ARG A 81 -0.08 -10.38 10.63
N THR A 82 0.36 -10.88 11.77
CA THR A 82 0.34 -12.32 12.06
C THR A 82 -0.69 -12.63 13.13
N VAL A 83 -1.53 -13.63 12.87
CA VAL A 83 -2.44 -14.22 13.85
C VAL A 83 -1.88 -15.56 14.27
N THR A 84 -1.86 -15.81 15.58
CA THR A 84 -1.35 -17.05 16.16
C THR A 84 -2.42 -17.65 17.07
N SER A 85 -2.70 -18.95 16.91
CA SER A 85 -3.57 -19.70 17.82
C SER A 85 -2.97 -19.80 19.21
N ALA A 86 -3.82 -19.85 20.24
CA ALA A 86 -3.38 -20.15 21.61
C ALA A 86 -2.62 -21.49 21.68
N ALA A 87 -1.72 -21.62 22.66
CA ALA A 87 -0.92 -22.81 22.85
C ALA A 87 -1.80 -24.07 22.93
N GLY A 88 -1.47 -25.10 22.14
CA GLY A 88 -2.25 -26.35 22.10
C GLY A 88 -3.40 -26.34 21.09
N THR A 89 -3.82 -25.19 20.58
CA THR A 89 -4.95 -25.07 19.63
C THR A 89 -4.47 -24.88 18.19
N THR A 90 -5.42 -24.76 17.24
CA THR A 90 -5.18 -24.46 15.83
C THR A 90 -6.15 -23.38 15.37
N LEU A 91 -5.81 -22.64 14.33
CA LEU A 91 -6.71 -21.66 13.69
C LEU A 91 -7.73 -22.31 12.75
N ALA A 92 -7.75 -23.64 12.68
CA ALA A 92 -8.59 -24.41 11.76
C ALA A 92 -10.08 -24.01 11.85
N GLY A 93 -10.71 -23.78 10.71
CA GLY A 93 -12.13 -23.39 10.64
C GLY A 93 -12.39 -21.89 10.83
N ASN A 94 -11.41 -21.09 11.25
CA ASN A 94 -11.57 -19.64 11.22
C ASN A 94 -11.69 -19.16 9.77
N VAL A 95 -12.61 -18.23 9.54
CA VAL A 95 -12.84 -17.62 8.22
C VAL A 95 -12.34 -16.18 8.25
N TYR A 96 -11.45 -15.84 7.33
CA TYR A 96 -10.97 -14.48 7.12
C TYR A 96 -11.54 -13.93 5.82
N SER A 97 -12.07 -12.71 5.88
CA SER A 97 -12.44 -11.93 4.70
C SER A 97 -11.22 -11.17 4.25
N ILE A 98 -10.70 -11.50 3.07
CA ILE A 98 -9.49 -10.92 2.47
C ILE A 98 -9.93 -10.13 1.25
N CYS A 99 -9.72 -8.81 1.28
CA CYS A 99 -10.10 -7.90 0.22
C CYS A 99 -8.86 -7.32 -0.45
N ALA A 100 -8.68 -7.67 -1.73
CA ALA A 100 -7.66 -7.09 -2.58
C ALA A 100 -8.20 -5.79 -3.19
N ALA A 101 -7.50 -4.69 -2.96
CA ALA A 101 -7.84 -3.39 -3.52
C ALA A 101 -7.87 -3.43 -5.05
N GLY A 102 -8.78 -2.64 -5.60
CA GLY A 102 -8.74 -2.24 -7.01
C GLY A 102 -8.23 -0.81 -7.20
N ASN A 103 -8.38 -0.35 -8.44
CA ASN A 103 -8.04 1.01 -8.83
C ASN A 103 -9.17 1.96 -8.46
N GLY A 104 -8.85 3.20 -8.12
CA GLY A 104 -9.90 4.19 -7.80
C GLY A 104 -10.85 4.46 -8.97
N THR A 105 -11.94 5.15 -8.65
CA THR A 105 -12.93 5.58 -9.64
C THR A 105 -12.31 6.56 -10.64
N CYS A 106 -12.35 6.17 -11.91
CA CYS A 106 -11.87 7.01 -13.02
C CYS A 106 -12.73 8.28 -13.20
N CYS A 107 -12.27 9.20 -14.05
CA CYS A 107 -12.99 10.42 -14.41
C CYS A 107 -13.18 11.40 -13.23
N GLN A 108 -12.13 11.59 -12.44
CA GLN A 108 -12.13 12.63 -11.41
C GLN A 108 -12.23 14.03 -12.05
N ALA A 109 -13.00 14.91 -11.41
CA ALA A 109 -13.12 16.30 -11.83
C ALA A 109 -11.81 17.06 -11.53
N HIS A 110 -11.45 18.02 -12.41
CA HIS A 110 -10.40 19.01 -12.20
C HIS A 110 -8.94 18.51 -12.13
N CYS A 111 -8.41 17.90 -13.18
CA CYS A 111 -6.94 17.74 -13.33
C CYS A 111 -6.27 17.01 -12.12
N LEU A 112 -7.07 16.21 -11.42
CA LEU A 112 -6.71 15.40 -10.27
C LEU A 112 -6.76 13.93 -10.68
N GLY A 113 -5.84 13.14 -10.13
CA GLY A 113 -5.90 11.69 -10.17
C GLY A 113 -6.86 11.14 -9.11
N TYR A 114 -7.28 9.89 -9.27
CA TYR A 114 -8.08 9.20 -8.27
C TYR A 114 -7.23 8.69 -7.10
N THR A 115 -7.85 8.53 -5.93
CA THR A 115 -7.28 7.75 -4.82
C THR A 115 -7.62 6.29 -5.04
N GLY A 116 -6.67 5.38 -4.83
CA GLY A 116 -6.90 3.94 -4.94
C GLY A 116 -7.88 3.42 -3.87
N TYR A 117 -8.15 2.12 -3.88
CA TYR A 117 -8.88 1.46 -2.79
C TYR A 117 -7.94 0.84 -1.77
N THR A 118 -8.45 0.63 -0.55
CA THR A 118 -7.72 0.03 0.56
C THR A 118 -7.85 -1.48 0.51
N SER A 119 -6.74 -2.20 0.63
CA SER A 119 -6.76 -3.65 0.86
C SER A 119 -6.92 -3.90 2.34
N TYR A 120 -7.73 -4.88 2.71
CA TYR A 120 -7.91 -5.20 4.13
C TYR A 120 -8.18 -6.68 4.36
N VAL A 121 -7.88 -7.12 5.58
CA VAL A 121 -8.29 -8.42 6.10
C VAL A 121 -9.01 -8.23 7.42
N SER A 122 -10.09 -8.97 7.60
CA SER A 122 -10.86 -9.02 8.85
C SER A 122 -11.26 -10.46 9.17
N GLY A 123 -11.35 -10.79 10.44
CA GLY A 123 -11.76 -12.12 10.89
C GLY A 123 -11.53 -12.34 12.38
N PRO A 124 -11.85 -13.53 12.89
CA PRO A 124 -11.70 -13.87 14.30
C PRO A 124 -10.25 -13.71 14.78
N GLY A 125 -10.06 -13.08 15.94
CA GLY A 125 -8.74 -12.91 16.54
C GLY A 125 -7.83 -11.89 15.84
N LEU A 126 -8.37 -11.12 14.88
CA LEU A 126 -7.63 -10.08 14.16
C LEU A 126 -8.41 -8.76 14.17
N PRO A 127 -7.90 -7.68 14.78
CA PRO A 127 -8.38 -6.34 14.50
C PRO A 127 -8.17 -6.06 13.01
N THR A 128 -9.15 -5.49 12.32
CA THR A 128 -9.11 -5.26 10.87
C THR A 128 -7.78 -4.63 10.46
N THR A 129 -6.98 -5.38 9.72
CA THR A 129 -5.68 -4.95 9.21
C THR A 129 -5.90 -4.40 7.82
N CYS A 130 -5.36 -3.21 7.54
CA CYS A 130 -5.58 -2.55 6.28
C CYS A 130 -4.29 -1.92 5.75
N ALA A 131 -4.12 -2.02 4.44
CA ALA A 131 -3.10 -1.33 3.68
C ALA A 131 -3.76 -0.15 2.97
N GLY A 132 -3.45 1.06 3.44
CA GLY A 132 -3.99 2.31 2.93
C GLY A 132 -3.82 2.50 1.42
N ALA A 133 -4.81 3.12 0.79
CA ALA A 133 -4.77 3.46 -0.62
C ALA A 133 -3.78 4.58 -0.92
N GLY A 134 -3.17 4.52 -2.10
CA GLY A 134 -2.38 5.61 -2.65
C GLY A 134 -3.24 6.77 -3.12
N CYS A 135 -2.74 7.99 -2.94
CA CYS A 135 -3.47 9.20 -3.29
C CYS A 135 -3.27 9.62 -4.74
N GLY A 136 -4.27 10.26 -5.33
CA GLY A 136 -4.20 10.76 -6.69
C GLY A 136 -3.15 11.85 -6.90
N GLY A 137 -2.61 11.92 -8.12
CA GLY A 137 -1.77 13.02 -8.56
C GLY A 137 -2.54 14.33 -8.77
N LYS A 138 -1.83 15.43 -8.99
CA LYS A 138 -2.42 16.75 -9.29
C LYS A 138 -1.59 17.52 -10.32
N THR A 139 -2.26 18.18 -11.27
CA THR A 139 -1.66 19.22 -12.14
C THR A 139 -2.30 20.59 -11.90
N MET A 140 -1.59 21.67 -12.26
CA MET A 140 -2.12 23.04 -12.27
C MET A 140 -1.21 23.96 -13.11
N CYS A 141 -1.68 25.16 -13.47
CA CYS A 141 -0.97 26.07 -14.39
C CYS A 141 0.27 26.70 -13.74
N HIS A 142 0.23 26.93 -12.43
CA HIS A 142 1.35 27.38 -11.60
C HIS A 142 1.12 26.89 -10.18
N ALA A 143 2.15 26.36 -9.55
CA ALA A 143 2.03 25.78 -8.22
C ALA A 143 3.16 26.20 -7.32
N LEU A 144 2.83 27.12 -6.44
CA LEU A 144 3.74 27.68 -5.45
C LEU A 144 3.14 27.34 -4.09
N TYR A 145 3.25 26.08 -3.71
CA TYR A 145 2.77 25.61 -2.42
C TYR A 145 3.94 25.36 -1.48
N ALA A 146 3.87 26.10 -0.40
CA ALA A 146 4.90 26.23 0.59
C ALA A 146 4.98 25.02 1.53
N TYR A 147 5.95 24.11 1.37
CA TYR A 147 6.34 23.11 2.38
C TYR A 147 5.11 22.35 2.90
N ASN A 148 4.21 21.97 2.00
CA ASN A 148 2.96 21.40 2.44
C ASN A 148 3.24 20.01 3.00
N CYS A 149 2.87 19.80 4.26
CA CYS A 149 2.57 18.49 4.84
C CYS A 149 1.65 17.63 3.94
N CYS A 150 0.97 18.25 2.96
CA CYS A 150 0.12 17.62 1.94
C CYS A 150 0.86 17.08 0.71
N HIS A 151 2.17 17.32 0.53
CA HIS A 151 2.96 16.65 -0.52
C HIS A 151 3.15 15.17 -0.18
N GLY A 152 3.16 14.86 1.11
CA GLY A 152 2.96 13.53 1.63
C GLY A 152 1.50 13.32 1.97
N CYS A 153 0.73 12.72 1.08
CA CYS A 153 -0.48 12.08 1.54
C CYS A 153 -0.05 11.05 2.61
N ASN A 154 -0.23 11.40 3.90
CA ASN A 154 0.03 10.61 5.09
C ASN A 154 1.21 9.60 5.02
N ILE A 155 2.43 10.04 4.67
CA ILE A 155 3.60 9.16 4.43
C ILE A 155 3.92 8.21 5.61
N ILE A 156 3.56 8.60 6.84
CA ILE A 156 3.96 7.85 8.04
C ILE A 156 2.92 6.80 8.46
N ASP A 157 1.63 7.11 8.40
CA ASP A 157 0.58 6.19 8.91
C ASP A 157 -0.43 5.78 7.82
N SER A 158 -0.65 6.60 6.78
CA SER A 158 -1.49 6.31 5.60
C SER A 158 -2.82 5.57 5.86
N ARG A 159 -3.46 5.75 7.04
CA ARG A 159 -4.65 4.95 7.43
C ARG A 159 -4.41 3.43 7.32
N THR A 160 -3.20 3.01 7.64
CA THR A 160 -2.71 1.63 7.54
C THR A 160 -2.64 1.02 8.93
N GLN A 161 -3.15 -0.19 9.10
CA GLN A 161 -3.14 -0.90 10.37
C GLN A 161 -2.47 -2.25 10.19
N GLY A 162 -1.54 -2.58 11.07
CA GLY A 162 -0.76 -3.82 11.05
C GLY A 162 0.33 -3.80 12.11
N ASP A 163 0.98 -4.93 12.32
CA ASP A 163 2.07 -5.08 13.29
C ASP A 163 3.36 -4.47 12.72
N LEU A 164 3.59 -4.67 11.41
CA LEU A 164 4.54 -3.90 10.62
C LEU A 164 3.75 -3.16 9.55
N ARG A 165 3.98 -1.85 9.43
CA ARG A 165 3.29 -1.01 8.45
C ARG A 165 4.23 0.03 7.88
N PHE A 166 4.10 0.24 6.57
CA PHE A 166 4.73 1.33 5.86
C PHE A 166 3.64 2.14 5.19
N GLY A 167 3.60 3.44 5.48
CA GLY A 167 2.78 4.37 4.72
C GLY A 167 3.21 4.42 3.24
N HIS A 168 2.39 5.04 2.41
CA HIS A 168 2.72 5.19 1.00
C HIS A 168 3.58 6.42 0.73
N GLY A 169 4.44 6.30 -0.28
CA GLY A 169 5.18 7.42 -0.87
C GLY A 169 4.57 7.87 -2.20
N ARG A 170 4.97 9.04 -2.65
CA ARG A 170 4.72 9.53 -4.02
C ARG A 170 6.07 9.64 -4.72
N ASP A 171 6.22 8.99 -5.86
CA ASP A 171 7.43 9.13 -6.67
C ASP A 171 7.39 10.46 -7.45
N GLY A 172 8.28 11.40 -7.13
CA GLY A 172 8.42 12.64 -7.91
C GLY A 172 9.14 13.76 -7.17
N SER A 173 9.75 14.66 -7.95
CA SER A 173 10.35 15.89 -7.45
C SER A 173 9.40 16.67 -6.54
N MET A 174 9.95 17.23 -5.46
CA MET A 174 9.21 18.07 -4.52
C MET A 174 9.31 19.51 -4.99
N GLN A 175 8.21 20.26 -4.87
CA GLN A 175 8.25 21.68 -5.21
C GLN A 175 8.99 22.51 -4.15
N THR A 176 9.83 23.45 -4.57
CA THR A 176 10.51 24.39 -3.66
C THR A 176 10.00 25.82 -3.80
N HIS A 177 10.16 26.60 -2.73
CA HIS A 177 9.68 27.98 -2.67
C HIS A 177 10.71 28.98 -3.17
N TYR A 178 11.95 28.53 -3.41
CA TYR A 178 13.10 29.42 -3.44
C TYR A 178 13.21 30.23 -4.75
N CYS A 179 12.43 29.90 -5.79
CA CYS A 179 12.62 30.50 -7.12
C CYS A 179 11.32 30.67 -7.92
N HIS A 180 10.34 31.42 -7.38
CA HIS A 180 9.16 31.85 -8.17
C HIS A 180 9.53 32.57 -9.48
N ASN A 181 10.66 33.30 -9.50
CA ASN A 181 11.07 34.13 -10.64
C ASN A 181 12.13 33.49 -11.54
N GLN A 182 12.63 32.29 -11.23
CA GLN A 182 13.76 31.69 -11.95
C GLN A 182 13.48 30.27 -12.49
N MET A 183 12.22 29.80 -12.46
CA MET A 183 11.79 28.48 -12.98
C MET A 183 12.45 27.26 -12.30
N TRP A 184 13.17 27.42 -11.18
CA TRP A 184 13.75 26.32 -10.40
C TRP A 184 12.73 25.77 -9.38
N GLU A 185 11.61 25.27 -9.87
CA GLU A 185 10.47 24.90 -9.02
C GLU A 185 10.59 23.51 -8.38
N GLN A 186 11.59 22.70 -8.73
CA GLN A 186 11.67 21.29 -8.37
C GLN A 186 13.01 20.90 -7.73
N VAL A 187 12.98 20.15 -6.63
CA VAL A 187 14.13 19.43 -6.06
C VAL A 187 13.87 17.93 -5.98
N ALA A 188 14.94 17.14 -5.93
CA ALA A 188 14.82 15.70 -5.69
C ALA A 188 14.17 15.45 -4.33
N GLY A 189 13.13 14.61 -4.29
CA GLY A 189 12.58 14.12 -3.03
C GLY A 189 13.39 12.96 -2.46
N GLY A 190 13.13 12.62 -1.19
CA GLY A 190 13.70 11.47 -0.49
C GLY A 190 13.41 10.09 -1.13
N PRO A 191 13.87 8.99 -0.53
CA PRO A 191 13.70 7.64 -1.08
C PRO A 191 12.22 7.30 -1.26
N LYS A 192 11.83 6.86 -2.47
CA LYS A 192 10.42 6.75 -2.96
C LYS A 192 9.68 8.07 -3.17
N SER A 193 10.44 9.15 -3.33
CA SER A 193 10.02 10.47 -3.83
C SER A 193 11.02 11.08 -4.80
N SER A 194 11.81 10.26 -5.49
CA SER A 194 12.56 10.72 -6.65
C SER A 194 12.48 9.68 -7.74
N SER A 195 12.30 10.17 -8.98
CA SER A 195 12.23 9.40 -10.20
C SER A 195 13.58 8.77 -10.52
N SER A 196 14.00 7.76 -9.77
CA SER A 196 14.99 6.82 -10.27
C SER A 196 14.23 5.74 -11.01
N ARG A 197 14.30 5.78 -12.35
CA ARG A 197 14.08 4.56 -13.14
C ARG A 197 14.98 3.50 -12.51
N LYS A 198 14.40 2.52 -11.84
CA LYS A 198 15.06 1.23 -11.63
C LYS A 198 15.13 0.58 -13.00
N GLY A 199 16.09 1.04 -13.82
CA GLY A 199 16.50 0.35 -15.03
C GLY A 199 16.88 -1.08 -14.66
N LYS A 200 16.47 -2.03 -15.49
CA LYS A 200 17.15 -3.31 -15.53
C LYS A 200 18.50 -3.04 -16.17
N ASP A 201 19.53 -2.86 -15.36
CA ASP A 201 20.89 -2.93 -15.85
C ASP A 201 21.21 -4.40 -16.11
N SER A 202 21.80 -4.61 -17.29
CA SER A 202 22.39 -5.82 -17.85
C SER A 202 23.17 -6.69 -16.87
#